data_AF-A0A4R4T6T6-F1
#
_entry.id   AF-A0A4R4T6T6-F1
#
_cell.length_a   1.000
_cell.length_b   1.000
_cell.length_c   1.000
_cell.angle_alpha   90.00
_cell.angle_beta   90.00
_cell.angle_gamma   90.00
#
_symmetry.space_group_name_H-M   'P 1'
#
loop_
_entity.id
_entity.type
_entity.pdbx_description
1 polymer ?
#
loop_
_entity_poly.entity_id
_entity_poly.type
_entity_poly.pdbx_seq_one_letter_code
_entity_poly.pdbx_strand_id
1 'polypeptide(L)'
;MWRAFTARRIAAAAAFGGGGITALGGLTFGLLVAEAKLARRLITATPGAGPPVADGLYGGTHGGAPLSLVMLGDSTAAGLGVHRPDETPAALLATGLSAIADRPVRLTNVARSGSRSQALSGQVDRALQTRPDLAVIMIGGNDVTARVAPAESVRHLGLAVARLRAAGSEVVVGTCPDLGTVKPLMQPLRYIARRASRQLAAAQTVAVVERGAHSVSLGDLLGREFSADPLSMFSEDRYHPSARGYAAACAAVLPAMASALGLEPAADEQPAGILPVYLAAAEAAEQSGTEVRKAATGRWAALLPRRQAPQPDPGRATA
;
A
#
# COMPACT_ATOMS: atom_id res chain seq x y z
N MET A 1 47.64 -12.06 -47.25
CA MET A 1 47.75 -12.66 -45.89
C MET A 1 46.95 -11.88 -44.86
N TRP A 2 45.64 -11.69 -45.06
CA TRP A 2 44.81 -10.82 -44.19
C TRP A 2 43.38 -11.38 -44.01
N ARG A 3 43.26 -12.69 -43.78
CA ARG A 3 41.96 -13.34 -43.54
C ARG A 3 41.95 -14.44 -42.45
N ALA A 4 43.04 -14.66 -41.72
CA ALA A 4 43.13 -15.76 -40.74
C ALA A 4 43.04 -15.35 -39.26
N PHE A 5 43.09 -14.05 -38.92
CA PHE A 5 43.10 -13.59 -37.51
C PHE A 5 41.74 -13.19 -36.93
N THR A 6 40.69 -13.07 -37.74
CA THR A 6 39.38 -12.56 -37.29
C THR A 6 38.42 -13.68 -36.85
N ALA A 7 38.60 -14.91 -37.30
CA ALA A 7 37.70 -16.03 -36.99
C ALA A 7 37.83 -16.54 -35.54
N ARG A 8 38.99 -16.37 -34.91
CA ARG A 8 39.28 -16.94 -33.59
C ARG A 8 38.73 -16.11 -32.42
N ARG A 9 38.40 -14.83 -32.64
CA ARG A 9 37.78 -13.96 -31.63
C ARG A 9 36.25 -14.07 -31.55
N ILE A 10 35.59 -14.48 -32.64
CA ILE A 10 34.13 -14.64 -32.68
C ILE A 10 33.71 -15.96 -32.01
N ALA A 11 34.51 -17.02 -32.14
CA ALA A 11 34.26 -18.29 -31.46
C ALA A 11 34.46 -18.23 -29.93
N ALA A 12 35.42 -17.44 -29.44
CA ALA A 12 35.63 -17.25 -28.00
C ALA A 12 34.52 -16.40 -27.34
N ALA A 13 33.93 -15.45 -28.08
CA ALA A 13 32.78 -14.68 -27.61
C ALA A 13 31.49 -15.52 -27.55
N ALA A 14 31.36 -16.58 -28.37
CA ALA A 14 30.23 -17.50 -28.31
C ALA A 14 30.32 -18.48 -27.12
N ALA A 15 31.53 -18.88 -26.71
CA ALA A 15 31.73 -19.75 -25.56
C ALA A 15 31.48 -19.07 -24.20
N PHE A 16 31.59 -17.73 -24.14
CA PHE A 16 31.39 -16.95 -22.92
C PHE A 16 30.22 -15.96 -22.96
N GLY A 17 29.61 -15.72 -24.13
CA GLY A 17 28.68 -14.60 -24.33
C GLY A 17 27.35 -14.92 -25.01
N GLY A 18 27.06 -16.17 -25.39
CA GLY A 18 25.86 -16.52 -26.14
C GLY A 18 24.98 -17.58 -25.48
N GLY A 19 24.29 -17.26 -24.37
CA GLY A 19 23.37 -18.22 -23.76
C GLY A 19 22.86 -17.94 -22.35
N GLY A 20 22.50 -16.70 -22.03
CA GLY A 20 21.49 -16.35 -21.01
C GLY A 20 21.74 -16.59 -19.51
N ILE A 21 22.59 -17.53 -19.09
CA ILE A 21 22.82 -17.82 -17.67
C ILE A 21 24.28 -18.20 -17.46
N THR A 22 25.11 -17.30 -16.94
CA THR A 22 26.40 -17.69 -16.36
C THR A 22 26.13 -18.62 -15.18
N ALA A 23 27.00 -19.59 -14.88
CA ALA A 23 26.79 -20.52 -13.75
C ALA A 23 26.45 -19.78 -12.43
N LEU A 24 27.06 -18.62 -12.22
CA LEU A 24 26.75 -17.70 -11.11
C LEU A 24 25.31 -17.12 -11.18
N GLY A 25 24.87 -16.67 -12.36
CA GLY A 25 23.50 -16.22 -12.58
C GLY A 25 22.47 -17.33 -12.37
N GLY A 26 22.81 -18.57 -12.75
CA GLY A 26 21.96 -19.74 -12.58
C GLY A 26 21.78 -20.14 -11.12
N LEU A 27 22.89 -20.17 -10.36
CA LEU A 27 22.87 -20.39 -8.91
C LEU A 27 22.07 -19.31 -8.19
N THR A 28 22.27 -18.05 -8.54
CA THR A 28 21.54 -16.92 -7.93
C THR A 28 20.04 -17.01 -8.22
N PHE A 29 19.65 -17.31 -9.47
CA PHE A 29 18.25 -17.52 -9.83
C PHE A 29 17.64 -18.72 -9.09
N GLY A 30 18.37 -19.83 -9.01
CA GLY A 30 17.96 -21.03 -8.28
C GLY A 30 17.69 -20.74 -6.80
N LEU A 31 18.58 -19.98 -6.14
CA LEU A 31 18.41 -19.55 -4.76
C LEU A 31 17.14 -18.70 -4.57
N LEU A 32 16.92 -17.69 -5.41
CA LEU A 32 15.72 -16.86 -5.36
C LEU A 32 14.42 -17.67 -5.52
N VAL A 33 14.41 -18.65 -6.42
CA VAL A 33 13.27 -19.54 -6.62
C VAL A 33 13.04 -20.44 -5.38
N ALA A 34 14.11 -20.95 -4.78
CA ALA A 34 14.03 -21.75 -3.57
C ALA A 34 13.48 -20.94 -2.38
N GLU A 35 14.01 -19.74 -2.15
CA GLU A 35 13.53 -18.82 -1.11
C GLU A 35 12.05 -18.45 -1.31
N ALA A 36 11.65 -18.12 -2.54
CA ALA A 36 10.25 -17.79 -2.85
C ALA A 36 9.30 -18.97 -2.58
N LYS A 37 9.72 -20.19 -2.93
CA LYS A 37 8.95 -21.41 -2.64
C LYS A 37 8.84 -21.68 -1.14
N LEU A 38 9.93 -21.50 -0.39
CA LEU A 38 9.93 -21.67 1.05
C LEU A 38 9.03 -20.64 1.74
N ALA A 39 9.15 -19.36 1.36
CA ALA A 39 8.31 -18.30 1.89
C ALA A 39 6.82 -18.58 1.61
N ARG A 40 6.46 -18.95 0.39
CA ARG A 40 5.08 -19.30 0.04
C ARG A 40 4.55 -20.49 0.86
N ARG A 41 5.38 -21.51 1.08
CA ARG A 41 5.02 -22.66 1.93
C ARG A 41 4.74 -22.22 3.36
N LEU A 42 5.61 -21.38 3.94
CA LEU A 42 5.44 -20.88 5.30
C LEU A 42 4.19 -20.02 5.46
N ILE A 43 3.90 -19.15 4.48
CA ILE A 43 2.71 -18.28 4.49
C ILE A 43 1.42 -19.11 4.34
N THR A 44 1.45 -20.16 3.52
CA THR A 44 0.25 -20.99 3.25
C THR A 44 0.05 -22.11 4.28
N ALA A 45 1.08 -22.43 5.08
CA ALA A 45 1.03 -23.49 6.09
C ALA A 45 0.15 -23.14 7.30
N THR A 46 -0.12 -21.85 7.53
CA THR A 46 -1.03 -21.39 8.58
C THR A 46 -2.45 -21.34 8.01
N PRO A 47 -3.39 -22.20 8.45
CA PRO A 47 -4.77 -22.16 7.98
C PRO A 47 -5.46 -20.91 8.52
N GLY A 48 -5.52 -19.85 7.72
CA GLY A 48 -6.33 -18.68 8.02
C GLY A 48 -7.77 -18.89 7.59
N ALA A 49 -8.74 -18.53 8.44
CA ALA A 49 -10.09 -18.26 7.98
C ALA A 49 -10.05 -17.11 6.95
N GLY A 50 -11.05 -17.05 6.06
CA GLY A 50 -11.22 -15.88 5.20
C GLY A 50 -11.36 -14.59 6.03
N PRO A 51 -11.12 -13.41 5.43
CA PRO A 51 -11.28 -12.15 6.14
C PRO A 51 -12.70 -12.03 6.71
N PRO A 52 -12.89 -11.53 7.94
CA PRO A 52 -14.21 -11.32 8.51
C PRO A 52 -14.97 -10.25 7.74
N VAL A 53 -16.29 -10.40 7.63
CA VAL A 53 -17.17 -9.43 6.95
C VAL A 53 -17.33 -8.20 7.85
N ALA A 54 -16.94 -7.03 7.32
CA ALA A 54 -16.97 -5.75 8.04
C ALA A 54 -18.03 -4.77 7.49
N ASP A 55 -18.76 -5.12 6.45
CA ASP A 55 -19.81 -4.26 5.89
C ASP A 55 -20.87 -3.91 6.93
N GLY A 56 -21.25 -2.64 7.02
CA GLY A 56 -22.16 -2.19 8.06
C GLY A 56 -22.24 -0.68 8.25
N LEU A 57 -23.01 -0.27 9.26
CA LEU A 57 -23.11 1.11 9.70
C LEU A 57 -22.28 1.33 10.96
N TYR A 58 -21.35 2.27 10.91
CA TYR A 58 -20.46 2.64 11.99
C TYR A 58 -20.87 3.99 12.56
N GLY A 59 -20.76 4.13 13.90
CA GLY A 59 -21.16 5.35 14.62
C GLY A 59 -22.63 5.73 14.40
N GLY A 60 -23.53 4.75 14.41
CA GLY A 60 -24.98 4.96 14.21
C GLY A 60 -25.66 5.80 15.30
N THR A 61 -24.95 6.15 16.37
CA THR A 61 -25.39 7.09 17.40
C THR A 61 -25.21 8.55 17.01
N HIS A 62 -24.36 8.84 16.01
CA HIS A 62 -24.18 10.20 15.48
C HIS A 62 -25.39 10.64 14.64
N GLY A 63 -25.59 11.96 14.53
CA GLY A 63 -26.65 12.54 13.71
C GLY A 63 -26.31 12.61 12.22
N GLY A 64 -27.32 12.89 11.39
CA GLY A 64 -27.13 13.19 9.96
C GLY A 64 -27.12 11.99 9.02
N ALA A 65 -27.06 12.27 7.72
CA ALA A 65 -27.02 11.23 6.69
C ALA A 65 -25.67 10.49 6.72
N PRO A 66 -25.65 9.14 6.65
CA PRO A 66 -24.40 8.39 6.66
C PRO A 66 -23.50 8.74 5.47
N LEU A 67 -22.20 8.90 5.71
CA LEU A 67 -21.18 8.93 4.66
C LEU A 67 -21.03 7.52 4.07
N SER A 68 -20.96 7.40 2.75
CA SER A 68 -20.67 6.12 2.09
C SER A 68 -19.16 5.96 1.89
N LEU A 69 -18.57 5.01 2.63
CA LEU A 69 -17.16 4.61 2.51
C LEU A 69 -17.06 3.26 1.80
N VAL A 70 -16.20 3.16 0.78
CA VAL A 70 -15.92 1.89 0.10
C VAL A 70 -14.44 1.51 0.15
N MET A 71 -14.16 0.24 0.48
CA MET A 71 -12.83 -0.35 0.46
C MET A 71 -12.61 -1.20 -0.79
N LEU A 72 -11.49 -0.97 -1.48
CA LEU A 72 -11.04 -1.74 -2.63
C LEU A 72 -9.60 -2.22 -2.39
N GLY A 73 -9.25 -3.35 -3.00
CA GLY A 73 -7.87 -3.83 -2.96
C GLY A 73 -7.71 -5.33 -2.90
N ASP A 74 -6.59 -5.72 -2.33
CA ASP A 74 -6.17 -7.11 -2.15
C ASP A 74 -6.54 -7.67 -0.76
N SER A 75 -5.77 -8.63 -0.25
CA SER A 75 -5.99 -9.26 1.05
C SER A 75 -5.83 -8.30 2.22
N THR A 76 -4.95 -7.30 2.11
CA THR A 76 -4.77 -6.29 3.15
C THR A 76 -6.02 -5.42 3.26
N ALA A 77 -6.56 -4.92 2.15
CA ALA A 77 -7.82 -4.17 2.14
C ALA A 77 -9.02 -5.02 2.61
N ALA A 78 -9.01 -6.32 2.31
CA ALA A 78 -10.05 -7.24 2.76
C ALA A 78 -9.99 -7.50 4.27
N GLY A 79 -8.85 -7.27 4.94
CA GLY A 79 -8.67 -7.55 6.37
C GLY A 79 -8.24 -8.98 6.66
N LEU A 80 -7.45 -9.61 5.78
CA LEU A 80 -6.87 -10.92 6.07
C LEU A 80 -5.83 -10.80 7.20
N GLY A 81 -5.78 -11.76 8.12
CA GLY A 81 -4.85 -11.76 9.26
C GLY A 81 -5.49 -11.33 10.59
N VAL A 82 -6.77 -10.96 10.60
CA VAL A 82 -7.57 -10.71 11.81
C VAL A 82 -8.78 -11.64 11.87
N HIS A 83 -9.35 -11.78 13.06
CA HIS A 83 -10.44 -12.73 13.30
C HIS A 83 -11.79 -12.04 13.53
N ARG A 84 -11.78 -10.76 13.91
CA ARG A 84 -12.99 -10.02 14.21
C ARG A 84 -13.23 -8.89 13.21
N PRO A 85 -14.49 -8.60 12.83
CA PRO A 85 -14.82 -7.51 11.92
C PRO A 85 -14.26 -6.14 12.35
N ASP A 86 -14.28 -5.83 13.64
CA ASP A 86 -13.82 -4.58 14.25
C ASP A 86 -12.30 -4.38 14.18
N GLU A 87 -11.54 -5.45 13.90
CA GLU A 87 -10.09 -5.42 13.73
C GLU A 87 -9.67 -5.19 12.27
N THR A 88 -10.61 -5.25 11.33
CA THR A 88 -10.31 -5.04 9.91
C THR A 88 -9.96 -3.58 9.63
N PRO A 89 -9.09 -3.30 8.65
CA PRO A 89 -8.77 -1.92 8.30
C PRO A 89 -10.01 -1.14 7.86
N ALA A 90 -10.92 -1.81 7.16
CA ALA A 90 -12.19 -1.24 6.73
C ALA A 90 -13.01 -0.70 7.92
N ALA A 91 -13.21 -1.53 8.95
CA ALA A 91 -13.94 -1.16 10.16
C ALA A 91 -13.25 -0.07 10.98
N LEU A 92 -11.92 -0.17 11.12
CA LEU A 92 -11.10 0.81 11.85
C LEU A 92 -11.18 2.19 11.20
N LEU A 93 -11.05 2.25 9.86
CA LEU A 93 -11.18 3.49 9.11
C LEU A 93 -12.60 4.05 9.15
N ALA A 94 -13.64 3.21 9.04
CA ALA A 94 -15.03 3.65 9.15
C ALA A 94 -15.36 4.21 10.54
N THR A 95 -14.86 3.56 11.59
CA THR A 95 -15.03 4.01 12.99
C THR A 95 -14.32 5.33 13.22
N GLY A 96 -13.05 5.44 12.82
CA GLY A 96 -12.28 6.67 12.96
C GLY A 96 -12.88 7.83 12.17
N LEU A 97 -13.33 7.57 10.92
CA LEU A 97 -13.95 8.59 10.10
C LEU A 97 -15.29 9.05 10.69
N SER A 98 -16.09 8.12 11.22
CA SER A 98 -17.35 8.46 11.85
C SER A 98 -17.16 9.39 13.06
N ALA A 99 -16.13 9.13 13.88
CA ALA A 99 -15.78 9.98 15.01
C ALA A 99 -15.28 11.37 14.57
N ILE A 100 -14.48 11.46 13.50
CA ILE A 100 -13.99 12.76 12.99
C ILE A 100 -15.13 13.57 12.35
N ALA A 101 -15.99 12.91 11.58
CA ALA A 101 -17.07 13.57 10.85
C ALA A 101 -18.28 13.92 11.73
N ASP A 102 -18.34 13.40 12.96
CA ASP A 102 -19.53 13.40 13.82
C ASP A 102 -20.80 12.92 13.07
N ARG A 103 -20.62 11.91 12.21
CA ARG A 103 -21.65 11.37 11.30
C ARG A 103 -21.52 9.87 11.18
N PRO A 104 -22.63 9.12 10.97
CA PRO A 104 -22.53 7.70 10.69
C PRO A 104 -21.75 7.43 9.40
N VAL A 105 -21.08 6.29 9.31
CA VAL A 105 -20.38 5.83 8.09
C VAL A 105 -20.95 4.48 7.68
N ARG A 106 -21.49 4.41 6.46
CA ARG A 106 -21.87 3.15 5.82
C ARG A 106 -20.67 2.61 5.06
N LEU A 107 -20.13 1.51 5.56
CA LEU A 107 -18.98 0.83 4.98
C LEU A 107 -19.43 -0.27 4.02
N THR A 108 -18.82 -0.31 2.83
CA THR A 108 -18.88 -1.47 1.92
C THR A 108 -17.47 -1.92 1.56
N ASN A 109 -17.18 -3.22 1.69
CA ASN A 109 -15.88 -3.78 1.31
C ASN A 109 -16.01 -4.63 0.05
N VAL A 110 -15.44 -4.16 -1.07
CA VAL A 110 -15.40 -4.90 -2.33
C VAL A 110 -14.01 -5.46 -2.64
N ALA A 111 -13.05 -5.30 -1.73
CA ALA A 111 -11.72 -5.88 -1.83
C ALA A 111 -11.79 -7.41 -1.95
N ARG A 112 -10.79 -8.00 -2.59
CA ARG A 112 -10.72 -9.44 -2.81
C ARG A 112 -9.32 -9.92 -2.53
N SER A 113 -9.20 -10.84 -1.58
CA SER A 113 -7.93 -11.51 -1.28
C SER A 113 -7.29 -12.10 -2.54
N GLY A 114 -5.97 -11.93 -2.67
CA GLY A 114 -5.21 -12.37 -3.85
C GLY A 114 -5.37 -11.50 -5.11
N SER A 115 -6.14 -10.41 -5.05
CA SER A 115 -6.28 -9.50 -6.21
C SER A 115 -4.98 -8.82 -6.57
N ARG A 116 -4.77 -8.66 -7.87
CA ARG A 116 -3.77 -7.77 -8.47
C ARG A 116 -4.46 -6.53 -9.01
N SER A 117 -3.68 -5.49 -9.32
CA SER A 117 -4.17 -4.23 -9.90
C SER A 117 -5.17 -4.40 -11.07
N GLN A 118 -4.98 -5.40 -11.94
CA GLN A 118 -5.90 -5.68 -13.06
C GLN A 118 -7.36 -5.91 -12.61
N ALA A 119 -7.56 -6.46 -11.41
CA ALA A 119 -8.88 -6.77 -10.88
C ALA A 119 -9.64 -5.53 -10.39
N LEU A 120 -8.96 -4.38 -10.24
CA LEU A 120 -9.58 -3.15 -9.75
C LEU A 120 -10.76 -2.71 -10.61
N SER A 121 -10.75 -2.97 -11.92
CA SER A 121 -11.87 -2.57 -12.79
C SER A 121 -13.20 -3.14 -12.29
N GLY A 122 -13.25 -4.45 -12.00
CA GLY A 122 -14.46 -5.11 -11.49
C GLY A 122 -14.75 -4.81 -10.02
N GLN A 123 -13.76 -4.33 -9.26
CA GLN A 123 -14.02 -3.79 -7.91
C GLN A 123 -14.66 -2.40 -8.00
N VAL A 124 -14.19 -1.53 -8.90
CA VAL A 124 -14.77 -0.22 -9.17
C VAL A 124 -16.21 -0.35 -9.65
N ASP A 125 -16.52 -1.30 -10.53
CA ASP A 125 -17.89 -1.54 -11.00
C ASP A 125 -18.86 -1.83 -9.84
N ARG A 126 -18.40 -2.56 -8.81
CA ARG A 126 -19.18 -2.83 -7.60
C ARG A 126 -19.20 -1.63 -6.65
N ALA A 127 -18.07 -0.95 -6.49
CA ALA A 127 -17.96 0.23 -5.63
C ALA A 127 -18.92 1.34 -6.08
N LEU A 128 -19.02 1.60 -7.38
CA LEU A 128 -19.89 2.66 -7.90
C LEU A 128 -21.39 2.42 -7.63
N GLN A 129 -21.80 1.18 -7.36
CA GLN A 129 -23.18 0.87 -6.97
C GLN A 129 -23.56 1.46 -5.61
N THR A 130 -22.58 1.72 -4.74
CA THR A 130 -22.80 2.29 -3.41
C THR A 130 -22.84 3.81 -3.42
N ARG A 131 -22.50 4.46 -4.55
CA ARG A 131 -22.31 5.92 -4.66
C ARG A 131 -21.41 6.46 -3.53
N PRO A 132 -20.15 6.02 -3.47
CA PRO A 132 -19.26 6.34 -2.37
C PRO A 132 -18.94 7.84 -2.35
N ASP A 133 -18.98 8.43 -1.16
CA ASP A 133 -18.40 9.75 -0.90
C ASP A 133 -16.87 9.64 -0.86
N LEU A 134 -16.36 8.50 -0.34
CA LEU A 134 -14.95 8.23 -0.20
C LEU A 134 -14.63 6.76 -0.56
N ALA A 135 -13.58 6.56 -1.35
CA ALA A 135 -13.03 5.27 -1.69
C ALA A 135 -11.58 5.15 -1.21
N VAL A 136 -11.28 4.04 -0.52
CA VAL A 136 -9.92 3.72 -0.08
C VAL A 136 -9.42 2.50 -0.86
N ILE A 137 -8.25 2.62 -1.47
CA ILE A 137 -7.62 1.54 -2.25
C ILE A 137 -6.31 1.12 -1.57
N MET A 138 -6.16 -0.16 -1.25
CA MET A 138 -4.88 -0.75 -0.83
C MET A 138 -4.54 -1.94 -1.72
N ILE A 139 -3.56 -1.78 -2.60
CA ILE A 139 -3.20 -2.81 -3.57
C ILE A 139 -1.75 -2.69 -4.03
N GLY A 140 -1.12 -3.82 -4.32
CA GLY A 140 0.19 -3.86 -4.97
C GLY A 140 1.09 -4.98 -4.46
N GLY A 141 0.81 -5.54 -3.27
CA GLY A 141 1.60 -6.65 -2.74
C GLY A 141 1.59 -7.86 -3.68
N ASN A 142 0.42 -8.18 -4.24
CA ASN A 142 0.28 -9.27 -5.22
C ASN A 142 0.90 -8.97 -6.59
N ASP A 143 0.97 -7.70 -6.98
CA ASP A 143 1.65 -7.28 -8.21
C ASP A 143 3.16 -7.50 -8.10
N VAL A 144 3.76 -7.15 -6.95
CA VAL A 144 5.18 -7.39 -6.68
C VAL A 144 5.49 -8.88 -6.62
N THR A 145 4.70 -9.67 -5.88
CA THR A 145 4.93 -11.13 -5.77
C THR A 145 4.74 -11.85 -7.11
N ALA A 146 3.80 -11.38 -7.95
CA ALA A 146 3.59 -11.89 -9.29
C ALA A 146 4.53 -11.30 -10.35
N ARG A 147 5.38 -10.33 -9.98
CA ARG A 147 6.30 -9.61 -10.88
C ARG A 147 5.58 -8.92 -12.05
N VAL A 148 4.42 -8.35 -11.79
CA VAL A 148 3.71 -7.49 -12.75
C VAL A 148 4.59 -6.25 -13.02
N ALA A 149 4.63 -5.79 -14.27
CA ALA A 149 5.39 -4.60 -14.62
C ALA A 149 4.79 -3.38 -13.88
N PRO A 150 5.59 -2.55 -13.18
CA PRO A 150 5.07 -1.41 -12.43
C PRO A 150 4.20 -0.46 -13.26
N ALA A 151 4.56 -0.23 -14.52
CA ALA A 151 3.78 0.60 -15.44
C ALA A 151 2.36 0.03 -15.69
N GLU A 152 2.22 -1.30 -15.78
CA GLU A 152 0.93 -1.96 -15.93
C GLU A 152 0.10 -1.84 -14.66
N SER A 153 0.71 -2.11 -13.50
CA SER A 153 0.04 -1.98 -12.20
C SER A 153 -0.48 -0.56 -11.95
N VAL A 154 0.36 0.42 -12.25
CA VAL A 154 0.04 1.84 -12.09
C VAL A 154 -1.00 2.31 -13.09
N ARG A 155 -0.99 1.79 -14.33
CA ARG A 155 -2.05 2.06 -15.31
C ARG A 155 -3.41 1.60 -14.80
N HIS A 156 -3.50 0.38 -14.27
CA HIS A 156 -4.74 -0.14 -13.70
C HIS A 156 -5.22 0.66 -12.49
N LEU A 157 -4.33 1.00 -11.56
CA LEU A 157 -4.64 1.85 -10.42
C LEU A 157 -5.12 3.24 -10.88
N GLY A 158 -4.40 3.87 -11.80
CA GLY A 158 -4.77 5.19 -12.32
C GLY A 158 -6.13 5.19 -13.00
N LEU A 159 -6.49 4.14 -13.75
CA LEU A 159 -7.84 4.00 -14.32
C LEU A 159 -8.90 3.87 -13.23
N ALA A 160 -8.65 3.10 -12.17
CA ALA A 160 -9.57 2.96 -11.05
C ALA A 160 -9.81 4.28 -10.33
N VAL A 161 -8.73 5.01 -10.00
CA VAL A 161 -8.78 6.34 -9.38
C VAL A 161 -9.57 7.32 -10.26
N ALA A 162 -9.25 7.39 -11.55
CA ALA A 162 -9.92 8.30 -12.47
C ALA A 162 -11.44 8.04 -12.56
N ARG A 163 -11.86 6.76 -12.59
CA ARG A 163 -13.28 6.38 -12.63
C ARG A 163 -14.03 6.76 -11.35
N LEU A 164 -13.41 6.55 -10.19
CA LEU A 164 -14.01 6.92 -8.89
C LEU A 164 -14.12 8.45 -8.74
N ARG A 165 -13.06 9.20 -9.07
CA ARG A 165 -13.08 10.67 -9.08
C ARG A 165 -14.13 11.22 -10.04
N ALA A 166 -14.24 10.66 -11.25
CA ALA A 166 -15.25 11.07 -12.23
C ALA A 166 -16.69 10.83 -11.76
N ALA A 167 -16.90 9.89 -10.83
CA ALA A 167 -18.20 9.64 -10.21
C ALA A 167 -18.47 10.52 -8.97
N GLY A 168 -17.57 11.45 -8.63
CA GLY A 168 -17.70 12.37 -7.49
C GLY A 168 -17.16 11.83 -6.17
N SER A 169 -16.55 10.64 -6.14
CA SER A 169 -15.94 10.08 -4.93
C SER A 169 -14.59 10.74 -4.67
N GLU A 170 -14.30 11.09 -3.42
CA GLU A 170 -12.93 11.28 -2.97
C GLU A 170 -12.18 9.94 -2.95
N VAL A 171 -10.86 9.98 -3.16
CA VAL A 171 -10.05 8.75 -3.27
C VAL A 171 -8.75 8.89 -2.48
N VAL A 172 -8.52 7.94 -1.59
CA VAL A 172 -7.27 7.79 -0.84
C VAL A 172 -6.65 6.44 -1.18
N VAL A 173 -5.37 6.44 -1.53
CA VAL A 173 -4.64 5.20 -1.86
C VAL A 173 -3.55 4.96 -0.84
N GLY A 174 -3.66 3.85 -0.12
CA GLY A 174 -2.54 3.28 0.61
C GLY A 174 -1.61 2.56 -0.36
N THR A 175 -0.41 3.10 -0.59
CA THR A 175 0.53 2.56 -1.59
C THR A 175 1.06 1.18 -1.19
N CYS A 176 1.74 0.50 -2.11
CA CYS A 176 2.31 -0.83 -1.88
C CYS A 176 3.17 -0.84 -0.60
N PRO A 177 2.91 -1.74 0.37
CA PRO A 177 3.72 -1.85 1.57
C PRO A 177 5.11 -2.41 1.27
N ASP A 178 6.09 -2.13 2.13
CA ASP A 178 7.44 -2.68 1.98
C ASP A 178 7.47 -4.19 2.29
N LEU A 179 7.37 -5.02 1.26
CA LEU A 179 7.45 -6.47 1.38
C LEU A 179 8.79 -6.99 1.93
N GLY A 180 9.85 -6.18 1.96
CA GLY A 180 11.11 -6.56 2.62
C GLY A 180 11.01 -6.70 4.13
N THR A 181 9.92 -6.23 4.74
CA THR A 181 9.62 -6.43 6.17
C THR A 181 9.03 -7.80 6.48
N VAL A 182 8.59 -8.54 5.46
CA VAL A 182 7.99 -9.88 5.59
C VAL A 182 9.03 -10.88 6.08
N LYS A 183 8.80 -11.43 7.29
CA LYS A 183 9.76 -12.28 8.00
C LYS A 183 10.15 -13.56 7.23
N PRO A 184 9.23 -14.27 6.53
CA PRO A 184 9.58 -15.42 5.72
C PRO A 184 10.58 -15.17 4.57
N LEU A 185 10.82 -13.91 4.17
CA LEU A 185 11.77 -13.61 3.09
C LEU A 185 13.19 -13.59 3.61
N MET A 186 14.07 -14.39 2.99
CA MET A 186 15.51 -14.43 3.26
C MET A 186 16.28 -13.53 2.28
N GLN A 187 17.56 -13.27 2.54
CA GLN A 187 18.42 -12.57 1.60
C GLN A 187 18.98 -13.56 0.58
N PRO A 188 18.91 -13.27 -0.74
CA PRO A 188 18.74 -11.93 -1.34
C PRO A 188 17.31 -11.53 -1.71
N LEU A 189 16.32 -12.42 -1.63
CA LEU A 189 14.94 -12.13 -2.05
C LEU A 189 14.32 -10.94 -1.30
N ARG A 190 14.62 -10.79 -0.01
CA ARG A 190 14.15 -9.69 0.85
C ARG A 190 14.55 -8.32 0.29
N TYR A 191 15.80 -8.16 -0.12
CA TYR A 191 16.29 -6.91 -0.73
C TYR A 191 15.56 -6.59 -2.04
N ILE A 192 15.38 -7.60 -2.90
CA ILE A 192 14.68 -7.44 -4.18
C ILE A 192 13.22 -7.06 -3.93
N ALA A 193 12.54 -7.73 -3.01
CA ALA A 193 11.15 -7.45 -2.64
C ALA A 193 10.99 -6.01 -2.13
N ARG A 194 11.88 -5.55 -1.24
CA ARG A 194 11.93 -4.16 -0.75
C ARG A 194 12.07 -3.14 -1.87
N ARG A 195 13.02 -3.39 -2.78
CA ARG A 195 13.27 -2.46 -3.88
C ARG A 195 12.06 -2.40 -4.82
N ALA A 196 11.49 -3.55 -5.16
CA ALA A 196 10.34 -3.64 -6.04
C ALA A 196 9.09 -3.00 -5.44
N SER A 197 8.81 -3.22 -4.15
CA SER A 197 7.67 -2.62 -3.45
C SER A 197 7.79 -1.10 -3.36
N ARG A 198 8.96 -0.57 -2.99
CA ARG A 198 9.19 0.89 -2.91
C ARG A 198 9.13 1.57 -4.28
N GLN A 199 9.67 0.93 -5.31
CA GLN A 199 9.54 1.42 -6.70
C GLN A 199 8.08 1.46 -7.15
N LEU A 200 7.31 0.42 -6.85
CA LEU A 200 5.88 0.42 -7.15
C LEU A 200 5.14 1.50 -6.36
N ALA A 201 5.42 1.65 -5.06
CA ALA A 201 4.80 2.67 -4.21
C ALA A 201 5.03 4.10 -4.74
N ALA A 202 6.27 4.45 -5.10
CA ALA A 202 6.59 5.74 -5.70
C ALA A 202 5.80 5.97 -7.01
N ALA A 203 5.74 4.96 -7.88
CA ALA A 203 5.01 5.06 -9.14
C ALA A 203 3.48 5.17 -8.93
N GLN A 204 2.94 4.52 -7.90
CA GLN A 204 1.54 4.66 -7.50
C GLN A 204 1.26 6.10 -7.02
N THR A 205 2.10 6.67 -6.15
CA THR A 205 1.97 8.05 -5.67
C THR A 205 1.84 9.04 -6.82
N VAL A 206 2.74 8.96 -7.81
CA VAL A 206 2.68 9.85 -8.98
C VAL A 206 1.33 9.73 -9.69
N ALA A 207 0.90 8.52 -10.03
CA ALA A 207 -0.33 8.33 -10.79
C ALA A 207 -1.61 8.70 -10.02
N VAL A 208 -1.61 8.53 -8.70
CA VAL A 208 -2.72 8.89 -7.82
C VAL A 208 -2.84 10.41 -7.72
N VAL A 209 -1.74 11.09 -7.41
CA VAL A 209 -1.71 12.54 -7.20
C VAL A 209 -1.99 13.31 -8.49
N GLU A 210 -1.48 12.85 -9.63
CA GLU A 210 -1.79 13.44 -10.94
C GLU A 210 -3.29 13.40 -11.29
N ARG A 211 -4.05 12.49 -10.67
CA ARG A 211 -5.50 12.34 -10.84
C ARG A 211 -6.30 13.04 -9.74
N GLY A 212 -5.65 13.87 -8.92
CA GLY A 212 -6.32 14.65 -7.88
C GLY A 212 -6.86 13.79 -6.73
N ALA A 213 -6.22 12.66 -6.46
CA ALA A 213 -6.45 11.81 -5.30
C ALA A 213 -5.28 11.91 -4.32
N HIS A 214 -5.48 11.43 -3.10
CA HIS A 214 -4.47 11.44 -2.04
C HIS A 214 -3.76 10.09 -2.02
N SER A 215 -2.43 10.10 -1.89
CA SER A 215 -1.67 8.87 -1.64
C SER A 215 -1.04 8.93 -0.25
N VAL A 216 -1.15 7.83 0.48
CA VAL A 216 -0.51 7.64 1.78
C VAL A 216 0.50 6.53 1.64
N SER A 217 1.76 6.85 1.96
CA SER A 217 2.81 5.84 1.95
C SER A 217 2.56 4.84 3.07
N LEU A 218 2.21 3.61 2.68
CA LEU A 218 2.29 2.46 3.57
C LEU A 218 3.69 1.84 3.56
N GLY A 219 4.63 2.44 2.82
CA GLY A 219 6.01 1.98 2.74
C GLY A 219 6.61 1.96 4.13
N ASP A 220 7.08 0.79 4.59
CA ASP A 220 7.50 0.57 5.96
C ASP A 220 6.43 1.02 6.98
N LEU A 221 5.13 0.69 6.80
CA LEU A 221 3.98 1.13 7.61
C LEU A 221 4.26 1.50 9.08
N LEU A 222 5.20 0.76 9.68
CA LEU A 222 5.87 1.04 10.94
C LEU A 222 7.36 0.62 10.89
N GLY A 223 8.20 1.24 10.06
CA GLY A 223 9.55 0.72 9.78
C GLY A 223 10.40 0.52 11.02
N ARG A 224 10.22 1.36 12.04
CA ARG A 224 10.78 1.13 13.38
C ARG A 224 9.97 0.16 14.21
N GLU A 225 8.64 0.23 14.18
CA GLU A 225 7.76 -0.46 15.12
C GLU A 225 7.42 -1.91 14.67
N PHE A 226 7.23 -2.18 13.37
CA PHE A 226 7.29 -3.52 12.76
C PHE A 226 8.68 -4.13 12.79
N SER A 227 9.76 -3.36 12.65
CA SER A 227 11.12 -3.95 12.78
C SER A 227 11.52 -4.20 14.23
N ALA A 228 11.06 -3.35 15.16
CA ALA A 228 11.30 -3.51 16.59
C ALA A 228 10.44 -4.62 17.20
N ASP A 229 9.18 -4.75 16.77
CA ASP A 229 8.28 -5.80 17.23
C ASP A 229 7.53 -6.49 16.08
N PRO A 230 8.22 -7.25 15.21
CA PRO A 230 7.56 -7.94 14.11
C PRO A 230 6.53 -8.98 14.56
N LEU A 231 6.65 -9.49 15.79
CA LEU A 231 5.78 -10.56 16.29
C LEU A 231 4.39 -10.05 16.66
N SER A 232 4.28 -8.83 17.19
CA SER A 232 2.96 -8.25 17.49
C SER A 232 2.32 -7.60 16.28
N MET A 233 3.09 -7.30 15.24
CA MET A 233 2.63 -6.51 14.09
C MET A 233 2.21 -7.32 12.87
N PHE A 234 2.69 -8.56 12.75
CA PHE A 234 2.19 -9.52 11.77
C PHE A 234 1.26 -10.54 12.41
N SER A 235 0.32 -11.04 11.62
CA SER A 235 -0.53 -12.16 12.01
C SER A 235 0.26 -13.48 12.09
N GLU A 236 -0.41 -14.56 12.44
CA GLU A 236 0.20 -15.90 12.56
C GLU A 236 0.88 -16.38 11.26
N ASP A 237 0.43 -15.89 10.10
CA ASP A 237 1.03 -16.20 8.79
C ASP A 237 2.34 -15.44 8.51
N ARG A 238 2.71 -14.50 9.40
CA ARG A 238 3.92 -13.66 9.32
C ARG A 238 4.02 -12.86 8.02
N TYR A 239 2.88 -12.57 7.40
CA TYR A 239 2.77 -11.86 6.13
C TYR A 239 1.74 -10.75 6.18
N HIS A 240 0.51 -11.05 6.61
CA HIS A 240 -0.52 -10.03 6.77
C HIS A 240 -0.38 -9.29 8.11
N PRO A 241 -0.78 -8.01 8.19
CA PRO A 241 -0.80 -7.29 9.46
C PRO A 241 -1.69 -7.99 10.50
N SER A 242 -1.29 -7.92 11.76
CA SER A 242 -2.16 -8.24 12.90
C SER A 242 -3.19 -7.12 13.12
N ALA A 243 -4.10 -7.28 14.09
CA ALA A 243 -5.00 -6.19 14.50
C ALA A 243 -4.24 -4.91 14.87
N ARG A 244 -3.10 -5.04 15.58
CA ARG A 244 -2.23 -3.90 15.92
C ARG A 244 -1.58 -3.30 14.67
N GLY A 245 -1.12 -4.15 13.74
CA GLY A 245 -0.57 -3.71 12.46
C GLY A 245 -1.58 -2.93 11.63
N TYR A 246 -2.83 -3.40 11.54
CA TYR A 246 -3.92 -2.69 10.87
C TYR A 246 -4.27 -1.38 11.56
N ALA A 247 -4.37 -1.35 12.89
CA ALA A 247 -4.66 -0.12 13.64
C ALA A 247 -3.64 0.99 13.33
N ALA A 248 -2.36 0.64 13.30
CA ALA A 248 -1.32 1.60 12.96
C ALA A 248 -1.35 2.06 11.49
N ALA A 249 -1.70 1.14 10.57
CA ALA A 249 -1.91 1.52 9.17
C ALA A 249 -3.09 2.47 8.99
N CYS A 250 -4.18 2.20 9.70
CA CYS A 250 -5.38 3.03 9.67
C CYS A 250 -5.08 4.42 10.27
N ALA A 251 -4.29 4.50 11.34
CA ALA A 251 -3.87 5.77 11.92
C ALA A 251 -3.08 6.65 10.95
N ALA A 252 -2.34 6.06 10.00
CA ALA A 252 -1.64 6.81 8.95
C ALA A 252 -2.57 7.26 7.81
N VAL A 253 -3.60 6.48 7.49
CA VAL A 253 -4.52 6.75 6.37
C VAL A 253 -5.64 7.72 6.76
N LEU A 254 -6.10 7.66 8.02
CA LEU A 254 -7.27 8.39 8.49
C LEU A 254 -7.19 9.93 8.32
N PRO A 255 -6.05 10.60 8.58
CA PRO A 255 -5.93 12.04 8.33
C PRO A 255 -6.14 12.41 6.86
N ALA A 256 -5.61 11.62 5.93
CA ALA A 256 -5.80 11.85 4.50
C ALA A 256 -7.28 11.68 4.08
N MET A 257 -8.01 10.76 4.73
CA MET A 257 -9.46 10.60 4.52
C MET A 257 -10.25 11.83 4.99
N ALA A 258 -9.93 12.33 6.18
CA ALA A 258 -10.56 13.53 6.72
C ALA A 258 -10.27 14.76 5.86
N SER A 259 -9.01 14.91 5.43
CA SER A 259 -8.59 15.99 4.55
C SER A 259 -9.27 15.94 3.18
N ALA A 260 -9.35 14.76 2.55
CA ALA A 260 -9.99 14.61 1.24
C ALA A 260 -11.48 15.02 1.29
N LEU A 261 -12.16 14.73 2.41
CA LEU A 261 -13.56 15.11 2.63
C LEU A 261 -13.73 16.56 3.15
N GLY A 262 -12.65 17.31 3.36
CA GLY A 262 -12.71 18.67 3.90
C GLY A 262 -13.20 18.74 5.35
N LEU A 263 -12.96 17.70 6.16
CA LEU A 263 -13.42 17.58 7.55
C LEU A 263 -12.41 18.11 8.58
N GLU A 264 -11.19 18.47 8.16
CA GLU A 264 -10.20 19.07 9.05
C GLU A 264 -10.63 20.50 9.42
N PRO A 265 -10.52 20.93 10.70
CA PRO A 265 -10.56 22.34 11.04
C PRO A 265 -9.44 23.05 10.27
N ALA A 266 -9.59 24.35 10.00
CA ALA A 266 -8.56 25.18 9.37
C ALA A 266 -7.31 25.27 10.27
N ALA A 267 -6.54 24.19 10.34
CA ALA A 267 -5.22 24.17 10.92
C ALA A 267 -4.24 24.63 9.84
N ASP A 268 -3.30 25.50 10.23
CA ASP A 268 -2.14 25.89 9.44
C ASP A 268 -1.22 24.67 9.23
N GLU A 269 -1.69 23.65 8.48
CA GLU A 269 -0.84 22.57 7.99
C GLU A 269 0.10 23.16 6.95
N GLN A 270 1.23 23.67 7.42
CA GLN A 270 2.34 24.00 6.54
C GLN A 270 2.92 22.68 6.03
N PRO A 271 2.87 22.43 4.71
CA PRO A 271 3.49 21.25 4.14
C PRO A 271 4.98 21.25 4.52
N ALA A 272 5.52 20.08 4.88
CA ALA A 272 6.95 19.96 5.16
C ALA A 272 7.80 20.36 3.95
N GLY A 273 7.21 20.25 2.74
CA GLY A 273 7.73 20.87 1.54
C GLY A 273 6.69 20.86 0.41
N ILE A 274 6.88 21.77 -0.54
CA ILE A 274 6.23 21.72 -1.86
C ILE A 274 7.31 21.24 -2.85
N LEU A 275 7.14 20.03 -3.36
CA LEU A 275 8.10 19.38 -4.24
C LEU A 275 7.46 19.01 -5.57
N PRO A 276 8.24 18.84 -6.65
CA PRO A 276 7.73 18.17 -7.85
C PRO A 276 7.18 16.79 -7.47
N VAL A 277 6.05 16.39 -8.07
CA VAL A 277 5.33 15.15 -7.69
C VAL A 277 6.25 13.92 -7.65
N TYR A 278 7.20 13.79 -8.58
CA TYR A 278 8.13 12.66 -8.63
C TYR A 278 9.14 12.65 -7.46
N LEU A 279 9.56 13.82 -6.96
CA LEU A 279 10.44 13.91 -5.78
C LEU A 279 9.65 13.63 -4.50
N ALA A 280 8.45 14.21 -4.36
CA ALA A 280 7.54 13.90 -3.25
C ALA A 280 7.22 12.40 -3.20
N ALA A 281 7.03 11.77 -4.37
CA ALA A 281 6.80 10.33 -4.47
C ALA A 281 8.01 9.50 -4.03
N ALA A 282 9.22 9.90 -4.43
CA ALA A 282 10.45 9.22 -4.02
C ALA A 282 10.70 9.34 -2.51
N GLU A 283 10.48 10.53 -1.94
CA GLU A 283 10.61 10.76 -0.49
C GLU A 283 9.54 9.99 0.30
N ALA A 284 8.28 10.02 -0.14
CA ALA A 284 7.21 9.27 0.49
C ALA A 284 7.45 7.76 0.42
N ALA A 285 8.03 7.23 -0.65
CA ALA A 285 8.36 5.81 -0.73
C ALA A 285 9.43 5.36 0.28
N GLU A 286 10.24 6.30 0.79
CA GLU A 286 11.23 6.07 1.84
C GLU A 286 10.70 6.38 3.24
N GLN A 287 9.61 7.15 3.36
CA GLN A 287 9.04 7.62 4.62
C GLN A 287 7.57 7.22 4.80
N SER A 288 7.33 6.37 5.80
CA SER A 288 6.04 5.79 6.13
C SER A 288 5.06 6.81 6.71
N GLY A 289 3.79 6.68 6.33
CA GLY A 289 2.71 7.56 6.77
C GLY A 289 2.78 8.96 6.16
N THR A 290 3.71 9.20 5.25
CA THR A 290 3.76 10.44 4.47
C THR A 290 2.57 10.49 3.52
N GLU A 291 1.75 11.52 3.66
CA GLU A 291 0.69 11.85 2.72
C GLU A 291 1.27 12.75 1.62
N VAL A 292 0.91 12.44 0.37
CA VAL A 292 1.19 13.27 -0.79
C VAL A 292 -0.12 13.60 -1.48
N ARG A 293 -0.35 14.90 -1.70
CA ARG A 293 -1.50 15.42 -2.45
C ARG A 293 -1.06 16.55 -3.38
N LYS A 294 -1.88 16.86 -4.38
CA LYS A 294 -1.57 17.91 -5.36
C LYS A 294 -1.55 19.27 -4.65
N ALA A 295 -0.51 20.07 -4.89
CA ALA A 295 -0.47 21.45 -4.42
C ALA A 295 -1.37 22.35 -5.29
N ALA A 296 -1.76 23.52 -4.77
CA ALA A 296 -2.65 24.45 -5.46
C ALA A 296 -2.11 24.94 -6.83
N THR A 297 -0.80 24.80 -7.10
CA THR A 297 -0.15 25.24 -8.34
C THR A 297 0.60 24.10 -9.07
N GLY A 298 0.29 23.89 -10.35
CA GLY A 298 1.15 23.14 -11.30
C GLY A 298 1.37 21.64 -11.03
N ARG A 299 2.58 21.15 -11.39
CA ARG A 299 3.06 19.76 -11.21
C ARG A 299 3.70 19.51 -9.83
N TRP A 300 3.26 20.26 -8.83
CA TRP A 300 3.82 20.24 -7.47
C TRP A 300 2.89 19.47 -6.53
N ALA A 301 3.47 18.85 -5.52
CA ALA A 301 2.77 18.12 -4.48
C ALA A 301 3.17 18.65 -3.09
N ALA A 302 2.18 18.71 -2.20
CA ALA A 302 2.41 18.93 -0.79
C ALA A 302 2.79 17.60 -0.15
N LEU A 303 3.89 17.59 0.60
CA LEU A 303 4.35 16.46 1.40
C LEU A 303 4.01 16.73 2.86
N LEU A 304 3.20 15.85 3.46
CA LEU A 304 2.75 15.97 4.84
C LEU A 304 3.27 14.76 5.63
N PRO A 305 4.23 14.97 6.55
CA PRO A 305 4.76 13.89 7.37
C PRO A 305 3.71 13.41 8.37
N ARG A 306 3.83 12.16 8.81
CA ARG A 306 2.98 11.56 9.84
C ARG A 306 2.89 12.45 11.07
N ARG A 307 1.67 12.80 11.51
CA ARG A 307 1.42 13.37 12.85
C ARG A 307 1.90 12.36 13.90
N GLN A 308 2.96 12.70 14.64
CA GLN A 308 3.31 11.94 15.83
C GLN A 308 2.21 12.17 16.85
N ALA A 309 1.63 11.11 17.40
CA ALA A 309 0.80 11.26 18.60
C ALA A 309 1.67 11.95 19.67
N PRO A 310 1.13 12.90 20.45
CA PRO A 310 1.88 13.49 21.55
C PRO A 310 2.47 12.36 22.40
N GLN A 311 3.79 12.34 22.55
CA GLN A 311 4.38 11.45 23.55
C GLN A 311 3.74 11.82 24.90
N PRO A 312 3.26 10.85 25.70
CA PRO A 312 2.92 11.14 27.07
C PRO A 312 4.18 11.71 27.72
N ASP A 313 4.09 12.96 28.16
CA ASP A 313 5.16 13.63 28.88
C ASP A 313 5.49 12.79 30.13
N PRO A 314 6.69 12.18 30.22
CA PRO A 314 7.07 11.40 31.40
C PRO A 314 7.11 12.25 32.68
N GLY A 315 6.99 13.58 32.57
CA GLY A 315 6.90 14.52 33.69
C GLY A 315 5.50 14.76 34.26
N ARG A 316 4.43 14.19 33.69
CA ARG A 316 3.06 14.32 34.26
C ARG A 316 2.55 13.01 34.85
N ALA A 317 3.32 12.48 35.79
CA ALA A 317 2.78 11.62 36.84
C ALA A 317 2.48 12.49 38.08
N THR A 318 1.25 12.42 38.55
CA THR A 318 0.74 12.82 39.88
C THR A 318 0.85 14.30 40.28
N ALA A 319 -0.30 14.98 40.22
CA ALA A 319 -0.81 15.80 41.32
C ALA A 319 -2.31 15.54 41.45
#